data_AF-A0A9N8HL56-F1
#
_entry.id   AF-A0A9N8HL56-F1
#
_cell.length_a   1.000
_cell.length_b   1.000
_cell.length_c   1.000
_cell.angle_alpha   90.00
_cell.angle_beta   90.00
_cell.angle_gamma   90.00
#
_symmetry.space_group_name_H-M   'P 1'
#
loop_
_entity.id
_entity.type
_entity.pdbx_description
1 polymer ?
#
loop_
_entity_poly.entity_id
_entity_poly.type
_entity_poly.pdbx_seq_one_letter_code
_entity_poly.pdbx_strand_id
1 'polypeptide(L)'
;MSAAARRTADRDKLKHVVTIMLNNDETNWETHDVMLALTHFGVDTFSDLMMMERKDIESLVVPAAGTVAEHPLGCSQRFANFQRFHIGRWDPSVEVVPWLTTRAPVSAEAEIEHWKNKTVKISRSDYKEFCDEAYWHKWSEDFLLTVKSHRLSHLLEKGYMVENPPLDRIQREWMYKTLCDTIKTAAGKSFLMQHLKNSETRLFWERMCNHYKTSMTATIRSSKTSTYLTAANLSDGTWRGSQQNFILNFKE
;
A
#
# COMPACT_ATOMS: atom_id res chain seq x y z
N MET A 1 -29.41 -60.67 12.19
CA MET A 1 -28.09 -60.07 11.84
C MET A 1 -27.04 -60.67 12.76
N SER A 2 -25.95 -61.19 12.20
CA SER A 2 -24.79 -61.68 12.99
C SER A 2 -24.16 -60.52 13.80
N ALA A 3 -23.57 -60.82 14.95
CA ALA A 3 -22.93 -59.82 15.81
C ALA A 3 -21.84 -59.02 15.08
N ALA A 4 -21.13 -59.64 14.15
CA ALA A 4 -20.14 -58.98 13.29
C ALA A 4 -20.77 -57.91 12.39
N ALA A 5 -21.93 -58.18 11.80
CA ALA A 5 -22.63 -57.24 10.91
C ALA A 5 -23.16 -56.01 11.67
N ARG A 6 -23.49 -56.16 12.96
CA ARG A 6 -23.90 -55.03 13.81
C ARG A 6 -22.71 -54.11 14.14
N ARG A 7 -21.54 -54.68 14.41
CA ARG A 7 -20.30 -53.91 14.65
C ARG A 7 -19.87 -53.12 13.41
N THR A 8 -19.91 -53.71 12.22
CA THR A 8 -19.59 -53.00 10.97
C THR A 8 -20.52 -51.81 10.75
N ALA A 9 -21.83 -52.00 10.92
CA ALA A 9 -22.80 -50.92 10.77
C ALA A 9 -22.61 -49.79 11.80
N ASP A 10 -22.15 -50.11 13.02
CA ASP A 10 -21.90 -49.10 14.06
C ASP A 10 -20.60 -48.33 13.85
N ARG A 11 -19.59 -48.98 13.26
CA ARG A 11 -18.37 -48.33 12.77
C ARG A 11 -18.64 -47.37 11.61
N ASP A 12 -19.54 -47.73 10.69
CA ASP A 12 -19.95 -46.84 9.59
C ASP A 12 -20.69 -45.59 10.11
N LYS A 13 -21.46 -45.73 11.19
CA LYS A 13 -22.07 -44.58 11.88
C LYS A 13 -21.03 -43.68 12.53
N LEU A 14 -20.01 -44.27 13.17
CA LEU A 14 -18.89 -43.49 13.74
C LEU A 14 -18.22 -42.64 12.66
N LYS A 15 -17.99 -43.24 11.48
CA LYS A 15 -17.50 -42.54 10.29
C LYS A 15 -18.36 -41.34 9.92
N HIS A 16 -19.65 -41.57 9.74
CA HIS A 16 -20.57 -40.52 9.36
C HIS A 16 -20.64 -39.37 10.38
N VAL A 17 -20.72 -39.67 11.68
CA VAL A 17 -20.83 -38.67 12.74
C VAL A 17 -19.59 -37.79 12.83
N VAL A 18 -18.40 -38.38 12.79
CA VAL A 18 -17.14 -37.64 12.91
C VAL A 18 -16.90 -36.78 11.66
N THR A 19 -17.26 -37.25 10.47
CA THR A 19 -17.22 -36.44 9.24
C THR A 19 -18.13 -35.21 9.32
N ILE A 20 -19.37 -35.37 9.82
CA ILE A 20 -20.32 -34.24 9.99
C ILE A 20 -19.83 -33.27 11.06
N MET A 21 -19.43 -33.77 12.23
CA MET A 21 -19.07 -32.93 13.38
C MET A 21 -17.79 -32.13 13.15
N LEU A 22 -16.82 -32.70 12.41
CA LEU A 22 -15.55 -32.05 12.12
C LEU A 22 -15.55 -31.29 10.79
N ASN A 23 -16.68 -31.30 10.06
CA ASN A 23 -16.84 -30.64 8.76
C ASN A 23 -15.66 -30.94 7.80
N ASN A 24 -15.32 -32.23 7.67
CA ASN A 24 -14.13 -32.68 6.97
C ASN A 24 -14.49 -33.54 5.76
N ASP A 25 -13.63 -33.58 4.73
CA ASP A 25 -13.86 -34.40 3.54
C ASP A 25 -13.68 -35.90 3.87
N GLU A 26 -14.60 -36.76 3.40
CA GLU A 26 -14.60 -38.22 3.67
C GLU A 26 -13.30 -38.96 3.27
N THR A 27 -12.49 -38.33 2.43
CA THR A 27 -11.21 -38.84 1.92
C THR A 27 -10.10 -38.90 2.97
N ASN A 28 -10.16 -38.11 4.04
CA ASN A 28 -9.11 -38.04 5.07
C ASN A 28 -9.41 -38.86 6.33
N TRP A 29 -10.40 -39.77 6.28
CA TRP A 29 -10.88 -40.54 7.44
C TRP A 29 -9.80 -41.29 8.22
N GLU A 30 -8.93 -42.02 7.50
CA GLU A 30 -7.93 -42.90 8.12
C GLU A 30 -6.70 -42.14 8.62
N THR A 31 -6.45 -40.95 8.10
CA THR A 31 -5.29 -40.10 8.42
C THR A 31 -5.62 -39.04 9.48
N HIS A 32 -6.90 -38.94 9.88
CA HIS A 32 -7.32 -37.87 10.78
C HIS A 32 -6.86 -38.12 12.22
N ASP A 33 -6.28 -37.08 12.84
CA ASP A 33 -5.74 -37.12 14.21
C ASP A 33 -6.76 -37.68 15.23
N VAL A 34 -8.02 -37.26 15.14
CA VAL A 34 -9.12 -37.74 16.01
C VAL A 34 -9.34 -39.25 15.84
N MET A 35 -9.26 -39.78 14.61
CA MET A 35 -9.46 -41.21 14.37
C MET A 35 -8.27 -42.04 14.79
N LEU A 36 -7.05 -41.53 14.62
CA LEU A 36 -5.84 -42.16 15.12
C LEU A 36 -5.85 -42.25 16.65
N ALA A 37 -6.27 -41.17 17.33
CA ALA A 37 -6.37 -41.15 18.79
C ALA A 37 -7.48 -42.08 19.32
N LEU A 38 -8.67 -42.09 18.69
CA LEU A 38 -9.75 -42.99 19.08
C LEU A 38 -9.37 -44.46 18.86
N THR A 39 -8.72 -44.77 17.74
CA THR A 39 -8.25 -46.14 17.45
C THR A 39 -7.17 -46.58 18.44
N HIS A 40 -6.26 -45.68 18.82
CA HIS A 40 -5.24 -45.96 19.83
C HIS A 40 -5.84 -46.21 21.22
N PHE A 41 -6.91 -45.49 21.57
CA PHE A 41 -7.65 -45.70 22.82
C PHE A 41 -8.56 -46.94 22.79
N GLY A 42 -8.69 -47.60 21.64
CA GLY A 42 -9.51 -48.81 21.47
C GLY A 42 -10.99 -48.55 21.18
N VAL A 43 -11.34 -47.34 20.73
CA VAL A 43 -12.71 -46.95 20.37
C VAL A 43 -12.88 -47.10 18.87
N ASP A 44 -13.55 -48.17 18.45
CA ASP A 44 -13.78 -48.51 17.05
C ASP A 44 -15.25 -48.43 16.61
N THR A 45 -16.19 -48.31 17.57
CA THR A 45 -17.62 -48.16 17.30
C THR A 45 -18.22 -46.85 17.85
N PHE A 46 -19.34 -46.43 17.27
CA PHE A 46 -20.08 -45.26 17.73
C PHE A 46 -20.61 -45.45 19.16
N SER A 47 -21.03 -46.67 19.50
CA SER A 47 -21.47 -47.01 20.85
C SER A 47 -20.36 -46.79 21.87
N ASP A 48 -19.12 -47.16 21.56
CA ASP A 48 -17.97 -46.96 22.45
C ASP A 48 -17.64 -45.47 22.63
N LEU A 49 -17.74 -44.67 21.56
CA LEU A 49 -17.59 -43.20 21.64
C LEU A 49 -18.62 -42.57 22.58
N MET A 50 -19.87 -43.05 22.54
CA MET A 50 -20.96 -42.52 23.38
C MET A 50 -20.82 -42.92 24.86
N MET A 51 -20.05 -43.98 25.15
CA MET A 51 -19.77 -44.43 26.51
C MET A 51 -18.49 -43.82 27.11
N MET A 52 -17.77 -43.00 26.36
CA MET A 52 -16.59 -42.28 26.86
C MET A 52 -16.99 -41.18 27.84
N GLU A 53 -16.29 -41.11 28.97
CA GLU A 53 -16.45 -40.01 29.91
C GLU A 53 -15.54 -38.82 29.55
N ARG A 54 -15.84 -37.65 30.13
CA ARG A 54 -15.02 -36.43 29.94
C ARG A 54 -13.53 -36.67 30.21
N LYS A 55 -13.20 -37.49 31.21
CA LYS A 55 -11.82 -37.82 31.58
C LYS A 55 -11.11 -38.60 30.48
N ASP A 56 -11.82 -39.51 29.82
CA ASP A 56 -11.28 -40.31 28.73
C ASP A 56 -11.02 -39.41 27.52
N ILE A 57 -11.93 -38.50 27.22
CA ILE A 57 -11.78 -37.50 26.14
C ILE A 57 -10.56 -36.60 26.36
N GLU A 58 -10.33 -36.16 27.60
CA GLU A 58 -9.18 -35.32 27.98
C GLU A 58 -7.84 -36.09 27.91
N SER A 59 -7.88 -37.42 28.04
CA SER A 59 -6.71 -38.30 27.99
C SER A 59 -6.34 -38.79 26.58
N LEU A 60 -7.13 -38.43 25.57
CA LEU A 60 -6.88 -38.87 24.19
C LEU A 60 -5.60 -38.25 23.62
N VAL A 61 -4.70 -39.12 23.18
CA VAL A 61 -3.39 -38.78 22.60
C VAL A 61 -3.35 -39.29 21.17
N VAL A 62 -2.81 -38.47 20.26
CA VAL A 62 -2.53 -38.91 18.89
C VAL A 62 -1.20 -39.65 18.88
N PRO A 63 -1.17 -40.94 18.49
CA PRO A 63 0.08 -41.67 18.37
C PRO A 63 0.94 -41.05 17.27
N ALA A 64 2.20 -40.78 17.58
CA ALA A 64 3.10 -40.10 16.65
C ALA A 64 3.51 -41.01 15.50
N ALA A 65 3.19 -40.61 14.26
CA ALA A 65 3.77 -41.20 13.06
C ALA A 65 5.15 -40.56 12.77
N GLY A 66 6.18 -40.90 13.55
CA GLY A 66 7.58 -40.46 13.32
C GLY A 66 8.23 -39.67 14.47
N THR A 67 9.27 -38.87 14.17
CA THR A 67 10.20 -38.14 15.09
C THR A 67 9.57 -37.03 15.95
N VAL A 68 8.27 -37.08 16.22
CA VAL A 68 7.54 -36.11 17.04
C VAL A 68 7.00 -36.85 18.26
N ALA A 69 7.13 -36.28 19.45
CA ALA A 69 6.62 -36.90 20.68
C ALA A 69 5.08 -36.98 20.67
N GLU A 70 4.53 -37.97 21.38
CA GLU A 70 3.10 -38.09 21.65
C GLU A 70 2.51 -36.77 22.19
N HIS A 71 1.37 -36.35 21.64
CA HIS A 71 0.72 -35.08 22.01
C HIS A 71 -0.80 -35.23 22.19
N PRO A 72 -1.39 -34.53 23.19
CA PRO A 72 -2.85 -34.50 23.37
C PRO A 72 -3.58 -33.99 22.13
N LEU A 73 -4.75 -34.54 21.82
CA LEU A 73 -5.55 -34.20 20.63
C LEU A 73 -5.78 -32.69 20.43
N GLY A 74 -5.96 -31.93 21.52
CA GLY A 74 -6.18 -30.48 21.46
C GLY A 74 -4.96 -29.65 21.02
N CYS A 75 -3.79 -30.30 20.86
CA CYS A 75 -2.53 -29.63 20.57
C CYS A 75 -2.03 -29.82 19.14
N SER A 76 -2.57 -30.71 18.30
CA SER A 76 -1.92 -31.05 17.01
C SER A 76 -1.89 -29.87 16.01
N GLN A 77 -3.01 -29.17 15.80
CA GLN A 77 -3.04 -27.97 14.94
C GLN A 77 -2.18 -26.84 15.53
N ARG A 78 -2.13 -26.73 16.86
CA ARG A 78 -1.35 -25.71 17.56
C ARG A 78 0.14 -26.00 17.50
N PHE A 79 0.53 -27.27 17.59
CA PHE A 79 1.91 -27.74 17.58
C PHE A 79 2.51 -27.74 16.17
N ALA A 80 1.78 -28.13 15.12
CA ALA A 80 2.27 -28.02 13.75
C ALA A 80 2.49 -26.54 13.33
N ASN A 81 1.58 -25.65 13.73
CA ASN A 81 1.73 -24.22 13.54
C ASN A 81 2.87 -23.65 14.40
N PHE A 82 3.04 -24.12 15.64
CA PHE A 82 4.12 -23.72 16.54
C PHE A 82 5.49 -24.25 16.08
N GLN A 83 5.58 -25.47 15.57
CA GLN A 83 6.79 -26.05 14.96
C GLN A 83 7.17 -25.31 13.67
N ARG A 84 6.19 -24.98 12.81
CA ARG A 84 6.41 -24.09 11.66
C ARG A 84 6.93 -22.72 12.09
N PHE A 85 6.42 -22.17 13.19
CA PHE A 85 6.91 -20.90 13.74
C PHE A 85 8.33 -21.04 14.32
N HIS A 86 8.61 -22.13 15.04
CA HIS A 86 9.88 -22.41 15.70
C HIS A 86 11.01 -22.75 14.71
N ILE A 87 10.68 -23.40 13.59
CA ILE A 87 11.67 -23.85 12.59
C ILE A 87 11.77 -22.86 11.41
N GLY A 88 10.76 -22.01 11.18
CA GLY A 88 10.60 -21.34 9.88
C GLY A 88 11.11 -19.90 9.75
N ARG A 89 11.39 -19.15 10.84
CA ARG A 89 11.72 -17.71 10.72
C ARG A 89 12.73 -17.20 11.74
N TRP A 90 13.71 -18.01 12.13
CA TRP A 90 14.86 -17.50 12.87
C TRP A 90 16.08 -17.48 11.96
N ASP A 91 16.43 -16.28 11.48
CA ASP A 91 17.71 -16.02 10.83
C ASP A 91 18.65 -15.38 11.87
N PRO A 92 19.71 -16.08 12.32
CA PRO A 92 20.65 -15.55 13.31
C PRO A 92 21.39 -14.28 12.87
N SER A 93 21.34 -13.94 11.58
CA SER A 93 21.97 -12.74 11.03
C SER A 93 21.09 -11.50 11.06
N VAL A 94 19.79 -11.64 11.35
CA VAL A 94 18.84 -10.52 11.42
C VAL A 94 18.80 -9.97 12.85
N GLU A 95 19.00 -8.66 13.00
CA GLU A 95 19.00 -7.99 14.29
C GLU A 95 17.64 -8.15 15.01
N VAL A 96 17.68 -8.53 16.28
CA VAL A 96 16.49 -8.77 17.10
C VAL A 96 15.78 -7.45 17.38
N VAL A 97 14.68 -7.20 16.68
CA VAL A 97 13.86 -6.00 16.93
C VAL A 97 13.09 -6.11 18.25
N PRO A 98 13.09 -5.07 19.10
CA PRO A 98 12.31 -5.05 20.34
C PRO A 98 10.81 -5.22 20.11
N TRP A 99 10.16 -5.96 21.01
CA TRP A 99 8.73 -6.21 21.01
C TRP A 99 7.94 -4.89 21.03
N LEU A 100 6.87 -4.81 20.21
CA LEU A 100 6.08 -3.62 19.79
C LEU A 100 6.55 -2.90 18.52
N THR A 101 7.66 -3.32 17.91
CA THR A 101 8.03 -2.86 16.54
C THR A 101 7.44 -3.80 15.48
N THR A 102 6.12 -3.99 15.45
CA THR A 102 5.45 -4.63 14.30
C THR A 102 5.30 -3.62 13.17
N ARG A 103 6.43 -3.27 12.54
CA ARG A 103 6.43 -3.13 11.10
C ARG A 103 7.35 -4.26 10.62
N ALA A 104 6.74 -5.38 10.21
CA ALA A 104 7.44 -6.25 9.28
C ALA A 104 8.02 -5.33 8.18
N PRO A 105 9.27 -5.50 7.73
CA PRO A 105 9.75 -4.75 6.58
C PRO A 105 8.70 -4.95 5.51
N VAL A 106 7.96 -3.89 5.18
CA VAL A 106 6.93 -3.99 4.16
C VAL A 106 7.76 -4.33 2.93
N SER A 107 7.59 -5.55 2.41
CA SER A 107 8.29 -5.98 1.19
C SER A 107 8.17 -4.83 0.20
N ALA A 108 9.27 -4.43 -0.44
CA ALA A 108 9.24 -3.27 -1.34
C ALA A 108 8.09 -3.39 -2.37
N GLU A 109 7.75 -4.63 -2.73
CA GLU A 109 6.62 -5.04 -3.57
C GLU A 109 5.26 -4.73 -2.94
N ALA A 110 5.07 -4.95 -1.64
CA ALA A 110 3.85 -4.63 -0.92
C ALA A 110 3.66 -3.10 -0.77
N GLU A 111 4.75 -2.31 -0.65
CA GLU A 111 4.65 -0.84 -0.71
C GLU A 111 4.27 -0.35 -2.10
N ILE A 112 4.80 -0.98 -3.15
CA ILE A 112 4.45 -0.70 -4.54
C ILE A 112 2.98 -1.04 -4.80
N GLU A 113 2.50 -2.20 -4.35
CA GLU A 113 1.09 -2.60 -4.47
C GLU A 113 0.17 -1.68 -3.67
N HIS A 114 0.57 -1.29 -2.46
CA HIS A 114 -0.17 -0.34 -1.66
C HIS A 114 -0.28 1.02 -2.36
N TRP A 115 0.82 1.54 -2.89
CA TRP A 115 0.83 2.80 -3.66
C TRP A 115 -0.07 2.71 -4.91
N LYS A 116 -0.06 1.57 -5.62
CA LYS A 116 -0.93 1.34 -6.78
C LYS A 116 -2.40 1.23 -6.39
N ASN A 117 -2.71 0.59 -5.25
CA ASN A 117 -4.07 0.16 -4.91
C ASN A 117 -4.85 1.13 -4.01
N LYS A 118 -4.18 1.90 -3.14
CA LYS A 118 -4.87 2.84 -2.22
C LYS A 118 -3.87 3.72 -1.49
N THR A 119 -4.06 5.05 -1.54
CA THR A 119 -4.20 5.90 -0.34
C THR A 119 -4.62 7.34 -0.70
N VAL A 120 -4.31 7.82 -1.90
CA VAL A 120 -4.92 9.03 -2.48
C VAL A 120 -5.17 8.69 -3.94
N LYS A 121 -6.39 8.87 -4.46
CA LYS A 121 -6.60 8.83 -5.92
C LYS A 121 -5.88 10.06 -6.47
N ILE A 122 -4.57 9.94 -6.72
CA ILE A 122 -3.77 11.02 -7.26
C ILE A 122 -4.32 11.25 -8.68
N SER A 123 -5.26 12.19 -8.79
CA SER A 123 -5.98 12.40 -10.03
C SER A 123 -5.18 13.40 -10.84
N ARG A 124 -4.94 13.08 -12.13
CA ARG A 124 -4.25 14.02 -13.02
C ARG A 124 -5.06 15.31 -13.20
N SER A 125 -6.38 15.24 -13.01
CA SER A 125 -7.31 16.38 -13.05
C SER A 125 -7.08 17.43 -11.96
N ASP A 126 -6.42 17.09 -10.85
CA ASP A 126 -6.15 18.05 -9.78
C ASP A 126 -5.06 19.08 -10.16
N TYR A 127 -4.31 18.80 -11.23
CA TYR A 127 -3.23 19.66 -11.69
C TYR A 127 -3.71 20.59 -12.80
N LYS A 128 -3.63 21.90 -12.55
CA LYS A 128 -3.98 22.94 -13.53
C LYS A 128 -2.94 22.98 -14.66
N GLU A 129 -3.40 23.24 -15.87
CA GLU A 129 -2.52 23.38 -17.04
C GLU A 129 -1.70 24.68 -16.96
N PHE A 130 -0.45 24.59 -17.39
CA PHE A 130 0.48 25.71 -17.52
C PHE A 130 0.61 26.10 -18.98
N CYS A 131 -0.09 27.17 -19.37
CA CYS A 131 -0.13 27.66 -20.74
C CYS A 131 0.63 28.98 -20.95
N ASP A 132 0.67 29.83 -19.93
CA ASP A 132 1.23 31.18 -20.02
C ASP A 132 2.33 31.39 -18.97
N GLU A 133 3.52 31.76 -19.45
CA GLU A 133 4.71 32.03 -18.66
C GLU A 133 4.50 33.15 -17.64
N ALA A 134 3.66 34.15 -17.94
CA ALA A 134 3.42 35.29 -17.06
C ALA A 134 2.82 34.90 -15.68
N TYR A 135 2.15 33.74 -15.61
CA TYR A 135 1.52 33.22 -14.38
C TYR A 135 2.34 32.12 -13.70
N TRP A 136 3.62 31.95 -14.06
CA TRP A 136 4.51 30.93 -13.50
C TRP A 136 4.49 30.88 -11.96
N HIS A 137 4.57 32.02 -11.27
CA HIS A 137 4.61 32.05 -9.81
C HIS A 137 3.35 31.45 -9.19
N LYS A 138 2.18 31.92 -9.61
CA LYS A 138 0.89 31.42 -9.13
C LYS A 138 0.70 29.94 -9.46
N TRP A 139 1.06 29.55 -10.69
CA TRP A 139 0.94 28.16 -11.11
C TRP A 139 1.87 27.23 -10.33
N SER A 140 3.13 27.63 -10.12
CA SER A 140 4.12 26.82 -9.42
C SER A 140 3.81 26.65 -7.93
N GLU A 141 3.23 27.67 -7.29
CA GLU A 141 2.71 27.59 -5.91
C GLU A 141 1.51 26.64 -5.81
N ASP A 142 0.52 26.80 -6.69
CA ASP A 142 -0.64 25.91 -6.77
C ASP A 142 -0.20 24.46 -7.02
N PHE A 143 0.74 24.25 -7.94
CA PHE A 143 1.30 22.94 -8.26
C PHE A 143 1.99 22.31 -7.04
N LEU A 144 2.83 23.08 -6.33
CA LEU A 144 3.50 22.62 -5.12
C LEU A 144 2.51 22.27 -4.01
N LEU A 145 1.43 23.04 -3.85
CA LEU A 145 0.39 22.79 -2.87
C LEU A 145 -0.35 21.47 -3.15
N THR A 146 -0.71 21.20 -4.41
CA THR A 146 -1.31 19.93 -4.84
C THR A 146 -0.36 18.75 -4.64
N VAL A 147 0.93 18.93 -4.91
CA VAL A 147 1.93 17.87 -4.66
C VAL A 147 2.07 17.57 -3.17
N LYS A 148 2.03 18.61 -2.32
CA LYS A 148 2.04 18.46 -0.86
C LYS A 148 0.78 17.76 -0.36
N SER A 149 -0.40 18.07 -0.88
CA SER A 149 -1.65 17.40 -0.48
C SER A 149 -1.65 15.91 -0.85
N HIS A 150 -1.03 15.56 -1.98
CA HIS A 150 -0.83 14.19 -2.42
C HIS A 150 0.31 13.45 -1.71
N ARG A 151 1.04 14.13 -0.82
CA ARG A 151 2.21 13.59 -0.08
C ARG A 151 3.33 13.10 -1.02
N LEU A 152 3.58 13.85 -2.10
CA LEU A 152 4.60 13.54 -3.12
C LEU A 152 5.71 14.61 -3.20
N SER A 153 5.90 15.41 -2.13
CA SER A 153 6.88 16.51 -2.11
C SER A 153 8.32 16.04 -2.33
N HIS A 154 8.66 14.83 -1.90
CA HIS A 154 9.99 14.21 -2.05
C HIS A 154 10.40 13.96 -3.52
N LEU A 155 9.45 14.02 -4.46
CA LEU A 155 9.72 13.88 -5.91
C LEU A 155 10.21 15.18 -6.56
N LEU A 156 10.06 16.32 -5.88
CA LEU A 156 10.46 17.64 -6.36
C LEU A 156 11.61 18.25 -5.56
N GLU A 157 11.79 17.83 -4.30
CA GLU A 157 12.85 18.31 -3.43
C GLU A 157 14.23 17.73 -3.82
N LYS A 158 15.24 18.61 -3.80
CA LYS A 158 16.64 18.23 -4.04
C LYS A 158 17.25 17.71 -2.74
N GLY A 159 17.98 16.59 -2.83
CA GLY A 159 18.69 16.00 -1.69
C GLY A 159 17.88 15.02 -0.84
N TYR A 160 16.68 14.64 -1.29
CA TYR A 160 15.92 13.59 -0.62
C TYR A 160 16.63 12.23 -0.72
N MET A 161 16.82 11.57 0.42
CA MET A 161 17.39 10.23 0.49
C MET A 161 16.31 9.21 0.18
N VAL A 162 16.49 8.45 -0.91
CA VAL A 162 15.51 7.46 -1.36
C VAL A 162 15.60 6.21 -0.49
N GLU A 163 14.59 6.00 0.36
CA GLU A 163 14.47 4.80 1.20
C GLU A 163 14.15 3.54 0.36
N ASN A 164 13.22 3.66 -0.58
CA ASN A 164 12.77 2.56 -1.45
C ASN A 164 12.99 2.93 -2.94
N PRO A 165 14.12 2.51 -3.56
CA PRO A 165 14.45 2.84 -4.94
C PRO A 165 13.42 2.41 -6.01
N PRO A 166 12.86 1.18 -5.97
CA PRO A 166 11.88 0.78 -6.99
C PRO A 166 10.55 1.54 -6.86
N LEU A 167 10.12 1.90 -5.64
CA LEU A 167 8.94 2.74 -5.44
C LEU A 167 9.16 4.16 -5.98
N ASP A 168 10.30 4.78 -5.67
CA ASP A 168 10.65 6.13 -6.14
C ASP A 168 10.69 6.18 -7.68
N ARG A 169 11.20 5.13 -8.35
CA ARG A 169 11.19 5.07 -9.83
C ARG A 169 9.77 5.15 -10.39
N ILE A 170 8.84 4.34 -9.89
CA ILE A 170 7.45 4.31 -10.37
C ILE A 170 6.76 5.67 -10.10
N GLN A 171 7.02 6.25 -8.93
CA GLN A 171 6.48 7.55 -8.56
C GLN A 171 7.01 8.69 -9.45
N ARG A 172 8.31 8.68 -9.78
CA ARG A 172 8.93 9.65 -10.70
C ARG A 172 8.39 9.51 -12.11
N GLU A 173 8.22 8.30 -12.63
CA GLU A 173 7.60 8.07 -13.94
C GLU A 173 6.17 8.61 -14.00
N TRP A 174 5.37 8.36 -12.95
CA TRP A 174 4.03 8.91 -12.84
C TRP A 174 4.03 10.44 -12.81
N MET A 175 4.90 11.05 -11.98
CA MET A 175 5.00 12.50 -11.85
C MET A 175 5.49 13.15 -13.15
N TYR A 176 6.46 12.53 -13.83
CA TYR A 176 6.94 12.98 -15.13
C TYR A 176 5.82 12.97 -16.17
N LYS A 177 5.00 11.92 -16.21
CA LYS A 177 3.83 11.89 -17.10
C LYS A 177 2.85 13.03 -16.78
N THR A 178 2.57 13.30 -15.50
CA THR A 178 1.71 14.41 -15.07
C THR A 178 2.29 15.77 -15.47
N LEU A 179 3.61 15.95 -15.37
CA LEU A 179 4.28 17.17 -15.84
C LEU A 179 4.16 17.36 -17.36
N CYS A 180 4.29 16.29 -18.15
CA CYS A 180 4.05 16.35 -19.59
C CYS A 180 2.61 16.74 -19.96
N ASP A 181 1.63 16.30 -19.17
CA ASP A 181 0.23 16.61 -19.43
C ASP A 181 -0.11 18.06 -19.02
N THR A 182 0.47 18.55 -17.93
CA THR A 182 0.18 19.89 -17.37
C THR A 182 0.93 21.00 -18.10
N ILE A 183 2.16 20.77 -18.56
CA ILE A 183 3.00 21.81 -19.16
C ILE A 183 2.72 21.95 -20.65
N LYS A 184 2.09 23.05 -21.05
CA LYS A 184 1.77 23.35 -22.46
C LYS A 184 2.75 24.33 -23.10
N THR A 185 3.48 25.11 -22.30
CA THR A 185 4.46 26.10 -22.75
C THR A 185 5.59 25.51 -23.58
N ALA A 186 6.01 26.22 -24.64
CA ALA A 186 7.09 25.80 -25.54
C ALA A 186 8.43 25.59 -24.79
N ALA A 187 8.83 26.54 -23.94
CA ALA A 187 10.05 26.43 -23.13
C ALA A 187 10.00 25.20 -22.21
N GLY A 188 8.86 24.99 -21.53
CA GLY A 188 8.64 23.85 -20.66
C GLY A 188 8.72 22.49 -21.37
N LYS A 189 8.12 22.38 -22.56
CA LYS A 189 8.20 21.16 -23.40
C LYS A 189 9.63 20.86 -23.84
N SER A 190 10.41 21.87 -24.21
CA SER A 190 11.81 21.70 -24.56
C SER A 190 12.64 21.14 -23.39
N PHE A 191 12.37 21.57 -22.16
CA PHE A 191 13.03 21.02 -20.98
C PHE A 191 12.58 19.58 -20.68
N LEU A 192 11.29 19.27 -20.82
CA LEU A 192 10.79 17.89 -20.67
C LEU A 192 11.47 16.94 -21.66
N MET A 193 11.57 17.34 -22.93
CA MET A 193 12.23 16.54 -23.97
C MET A 193 13.69 16.20 -23.64
N GLN A 194 14.43 17.12 -23.00
CA GLN A 194 15.82 16.88 -22.59
C GLN A 194 15.94 15.83 -21.47
N HIS A 195 14.90 15.65 -20.66
CA HIS A 195 14.88 14.72 -19.53
C HIS A 195 14.12 13.41 -19.83
N LEU A 196 13.71 13.19 -21.08
CA LEU A 196 12.90 12.04 -21.51
C LEU A 196 13.51 10.68 -21.16
N LYS A 197 14.84 10.55 -21.22
CA LYS A 197 15.53 9.27 -21.00
C LYS A 197 15.61 8.85 -19.53
N ASN A 198 15.75 9.80 -18.62
CA ASN A 198 16.02 9.51 -17.21
C ASN A 198 14.79 9.73 -16.31
N SER A 199 13.74 10.41 -16.81
CA SER A 199 12.52 10.76 -16.04
C SER A 199 12.84 11.41 -14.69
N GLU A 200 13.93 12.17 -14.61
CA GLU A 200 14.40 12.82 -13.39
C GLU A 200 13.60 14.10 -13.13
N THR A 201 12.51 13.97 -12.36
CA THR A 201 11.60 15.07 -12.02
C THR A 201 12.25 16.15 -11.16
N ARG A 202 13.20 15.78 -10.29
CA ARG A 202 13.90 16.70 -9.37
C ARG A 202 14.75 17.72 -10.13
N LEU A 203 15.59 17.23 -11.05
CA LEU A 203 16.44 18.09 -11.89
C LEU A 203 15.61 18.95 -12.84
N PHE A 204 14.54 18.37 -13.40
CA PHE A 204 13.60 19.11 -14.23
C PHE A 204 12.97 20.29 -13.47
N TRP A 205 12.47 20.04 -12.25
CA TRP A 205 11.82 21.07 -11.42
C TRP A 205 12.80 22.19 -11.03
N GLU A 206 14.02 21.83 -10.60
CA GLU A 206 15.07 22.81 -10.29
C GLU A 206 15.39 23.67 -11.51
N ARG A 207 15.55 23.05 -12.69
CA ARG A 207 15.88 23.77 -13.92
C ARG A 207 14.76 24.71 -14.35
N MET A 208 13.50 24.29 -14.25
CA MET A 208 12.34 25.15 -14.51
C MET A 208 12.30 26.33 -13.54
N CYS A 209 12.47 26.08 -12.24
CA CYS A 209 12.52 27.14 -11.24
C CYS A 209 13.64 28.14 -11.52
N ASN A 210 14.83 27.65 -11.87
CA ASN A 210 15.95 28.51 -12.22
C ASN A 210 15.69 29.30 -13.49
N HIS A 211 15.13 28.65 -14.53
CA HIS A 211 14.79 29.33 -15.78
C HIS A 211 13.81 30.48 -15.53
N TYR A 212 12.68 30.26 -14.87
CA TYR A 212 11.71 31.33 -14.65
C TYR A 212 12.11 32.37 -13.59
N LYS A 213 13.07 32.04 -12.71
CA LYS A 213 13.69 33.02 -11.81
C LYS A 213 14.67 33.95 -12.54
N THR A 214 15.39 33.46 -13.54
CA THR A 214 16.40 34.24 -14.28
C THR A 214 15.91 34.79 -15.62
N SER A 215 14.84 34.22 -16.17
CA SER A 215 14.31 34.54 -17.49
C SER A 215 13.55 35.87 -17.53
N MET A 216 13.32 36.33 -18.76
CA MET A 216 12.59 37.52 -19.18
C MET A 216 11.22 37.69 -18.50
N THR A 217 10.65 36.67 -17.86
CA THR A 217 9.32 36.70 -17.24
C THR A 217 9.20 37.76 -16.14
N ALA A 218 10.22 37.88 -15.29
CA ALA A 218 10.29 38.95 -14.28
C ALA A 218 10.39 40.33 -14.94
N THR A 219 11.19 40.44 -16.00
CA THR A 219 11.36 41.65 -16.82
C THR A 219 10.08 42.02 -17.58
N ILE A 220 9.34 41.05 -18.11
CA ILE A 220 8.06 41.27 -18.80
C ILE A 220 7.02 41.75 -17.81
N ARG A 221 6.99 41.17 -16.60
CA ARG A 221 6.06 41.60 -15.55
C ARG A 221 6.39 43.02 -15.06
N SER A 222 7.67 43.32 -14.83
CA SER A 222 8.09 44.67 -14.42
C SER A 222 7.81 45.69 -15.54
N SER A 223 8.10 45.34 -16.78
CA SER A 223 7.78 46.14 -17.96
C SER A 223 6.27 46.39 -18.08
N LYS A 224 5.44 45.34 -18.00
CA LYS A 224 3.97 45.46 -18.06
C LYS A 224 3.40 46.30 -16.92
N THR A 225 3.95 46.17 -15.72
CA THR A 225 3.56 46.99 -14.56
C THR A 225 3.98 48.44 -14.78
N SER A 226 5.18 48.69 -15.27
CA SER A 226 5.70 50.03 -15.60
C SER A 226 4.87 50.70 -16.70
N THR A 227 4.56 49.98 -17.78
CA THR A 227 3.67 50.45 -18.85
C THR A 227 2.29 50.80 -18.30
N TYR A 228 1.71 49.94 -17.46
CA TYR A 228 0.42 50.22 -16.82
C TYR A 228 0.48 51.48 -15.95
N LEU A 229 1.48 51.61 -15.09
CA LEU A 229 1.65 52.80 -14.23
C LEU A 229 1.81 54.10 -15.04
N THR A 230 2.49 54.02 -16.19
CA THR A 230 2.74 55.20 -17.03
C THR A 230 1.54 55.55 -17.91
N ALA A 231 0.74 54.56 -18.30
CA ALA A 231 -0.43 54.74 -19.16
C ALA A 231 -1.74 54.95 -18.38
N ALA A 232 -1.79 54.59 -17.09
CA ALA A 232 -2.98 54.69 -16.27
C ALA A 232 -3.28 56.15 -15.87
N ASN A 233 -3.92 56.89 -16.76
CA ASN A 233 -4.46 58.21 -16.47
C ASN A 233 -5.99 58.15 -16.24
N LEU A 234 -6.45 58.82 -15.19
CA LEU A 234 -7.88 58.91 -14.88
C LEU A 234 -8.65 59.77 -15.91
N SER A 235 -7.96 60.70 -16.58
CA SER A 235 -8.52 61.59 -17.60
C SER A 235 -8.97 60.87 -18.87
N ASP A 236 -8.37 59.72 -19.17
CA ASP A 236 -8.54 59.03 -20.46
C ASP A 236 -9.85 58.24 -20.52
N GLY A 237 -10.70 58.35 -19.50
CA GLY A 237 -12.04 57.77 -19.45
C GLY A 237 -12.09 56.24 -19.51
N THR A 238 -10.93 55.58 -19.47
CA THR A 238 -10.81 54.12 -19.64
C THR A 238 -11.21 53.37 -18.36
N TRP A 239 -11.13 54.04 -17.20
CA TRP A 239 -11.50 53.48 -15.89
C TRP A 239 -13.01 53.41 -15.69
N ARG A 240 -13.55 52.21 -15.41
CA ARG A 240 -15.00 51.94 -15.24
C ARG A 240 -15.46 51.86 -13.78
N GLY A 241 -14.83 52.60 -12.87
CA GLY A 241 -15.16 52.60 -11.44
C GLY A 241 -15.18 53.98 -10.81
N SER A 242 -15.46 54.06 -9.50
CA SER A 242 -15.34 55.31 -8.75
C SER A 242 -13.89 55.76 -8.65
N GLN A 243 -13.67 57.06 -8.44
CA GLN A 243 -12.33 57.63 -8.23
C GLN A 243 -11.65 57.06 -6.98
N GLN A 244 -12.43 56.80 -5.92
CA GLN A 244 -11.94 56.11 -4.72
C GLN A 244 -11.39 54.73 -5.07
N ASN A 245 -12.10 53.97 -5.92
CA ASN A 245 -11.66 52.63 -6.31
C ASN A 245 -10.38 52.65 -7.17
N PHE A 246 -10.19 53.72 -7.96
CA PHE A 246 -8.95 53.93 -8.73
C PHE A 246 -7.74 54.08 -7.81
N ILE A 247 -7.87 54.88 -6.74
CA ILE A 247 -6.79 55.07 -5.76
C ILE A 247 -6.50 53.76 -5.00
N LEU A 248 -7.54 52.99 -4.66
CA LEU A 248 -7.39 51.72 -3.95
C LEU A 248 -6.68 50.65 -4.80
N ASN A 249 -6.84 50.67 -6.11
CA ASN A 249 -6.20 49.73 -7.04
C ASN A 249 -4.66 49.79 -7.02
N PHE A 250 -4.05 50.87 -6.52
CA PHE A 250 -2.59 50.99 -6.38
C PHE A 250 -2.07 50.67 -4.96
N LYS A 251 -2.97 50.38 -4.02
CA LYS A 251 -2.62 50.14 -2.61
C LYS A 251 -2.31 48.66 -2.30
N GLU A 252 -2.82 47.74 -3.11
CA GLU A 252 -2.56 46.29 -3.02
C GLU A 252 -1.24 45.90 -3.70
#